data_AF-Q8F620-F1
#
_entry.id   AF-Q8F620-F1
#
_cell.length_a   1.000
_cell.length_b   1.000
_cell.length_c   1.000
_cell.angle_alpha   90.00
_cell.angle_beta   90.00
_cell.angle_gamma   90.00
#
_symmetry.space_group_name_H-M   'P 1'
#
loop_
_entity.id
_entity.type
_entity.pdbx_description
1 polymer ?
#
loop_
_entity_poly.entity_id
_entity_poly.type
_entity_poly.pdbx_seq_one_letter_code
_entity_poly.pdbx_strand_id
1 'polypeptide(L)'
;MIYFKIPAIPSILAGILSGVVSGVFLQHSELDFPEIYKQILNAASKGNSIKSQSPLTDALLSRGGMASMLPTVWLIFSAMFFAGAMEGAGLIQEITKGILKYANTDRSLLTGTIFTSISANLISSDQYLSILVPGKMFKKSYEEHGLDPKNLSRALEDSGTMTSALVPWNTCGSFMAAALGVPVVVFLPYAILNLCSPIISLVCAWTGWTIRKKRIGT
;
A
#
# COMPACT_ATOMS: atom_id res chain seq x y z
N MET A 1 19.18 5.84 7.79
CA MET A 1 18.35 5.05 8.74
C MET A 1 18.00 3.66 8.21
N ILE A 2 17.74 3.49 6.90
CA ILE A 2 17.49 2.19 6.26
C ILE A 2 18.65 1.20 6.46
N TYR A 3 19.90 1.64 6.30
CA TYR A 3 21.10 0.80 6.54
C TYR A 3 21.16 0.23 7.97
N PHE A 4 20.70 1.01 8.96
CA PHE A 4 20.69 0.63 10.37
C PHE A 4 19.43 -0.14 10.79
N LYS A 5 18.53 -0.47 9.86
CA LYS A 5 17.27 -1.21 10.11
C LYS A 5 16.39 -0.56 11.19
N ILE A 6 16.43 0.76 11.30
CA ILE A 6 15.61 1.50 12.27
C ILE A 6 14.14 1.43 11.81
N PRO A 7 13.17 1.20 12.73
CA PRO A 7 11.76 1.19 12.38
C PRO A 7 11.28 2.49 11.70
N ALA A 8 10.16 2.41 10.97
CA ALA A 8 9.64 3.51 10.16
C ALA A 8 9.26 4.74 10.99
N ILE A 9 8.56 4.56 12.12
CA ILE A 9 8.05 5.67 12.95
C ILE A 9 9.19 6.56 13.46
N PRO A 10 10.24 6.02 14.13
CA PRO A 10 11.41 6.84 14.51
C PRO A 10 12.11 7.50 13.32
N SER A 11 12.14 6.83 12.16
CA SER A 11 12.79 7.36 10.97
C SER A 11 12.07 8.57 10.38
N ILE A 12 10.74 8.52 10.33
CA ILE A 12 9.91 9.64 9.89
C ILE A 12 10.05 10.81 10.88
N LEU A 13 9.97 10.55 12.19
CA LEU A 13 10.14 11.57 13.22
C LEU A 13 11.51 12.26 13.14
N ALA A 14 12.58 11.49 12.98
CA ALA A 14 13.93 12.02 12.82
C ALA A 14 14.05 12.89 11.55
N GLY A 15 13.42 12.48 10.44
CA GLY A 15 13.36 13.27 9.21
C GLY A 15 12.63 14.60 9.41
N ILE A 16 11.48 14.59 10.08
CA ILE A 16 10.72 15.81 10.41
C ILE A 16 11.58 16.75 11.27
N LEU A 17 12.18 16.23 12.34
CA LEU A 17 13.04 17.03 13.23
C LEU A 17 14.24 17.61 12.49
N SER A 18 14.90 16.82 11.64
CA SER A 18 16.01 17.28 10.82
C SER A 18 15.57 18.37 9.83
N GLY A 19 14.37 18.27 9.25
CA GLY A 19 13.78 19.30 8.40
C GLY A 19 13.50 20.59 9.17
N VAL A 20 12.94 20.50 10.38
CA VAL A 20 12.71 21.65 11.27
C VAL A 20 14.03 22.34 11.60
N VAL A 21 15.04 21.58 12.05
CA VAL A 21 16.37 22.10 12.36
C VAL A 21 16.96 22.81 11.14
N SER A 22 16.94 22.16 9.98
CA SER A 22 17.49 22.75 8.74
C SER A 22 16.75 24.01 8.32
N GLY A 23 15.42 24.05 8.47
CA GLY A 23 14.60 25.23 8.17
C GLY A 23 14.93 26.42 9.07
N VAL A 24 15.12 26.18 10.37
CA VAL A 24 15.52 27.23 11.33
C VAL A 24 16.91 27.78 10.98
N PHE A 25 17.90 26.91 10.79
CA PHE A 25 19.28 27.34 10.56
C PHE A 25 19.53 27.97 9.17
N LEU A 26 18.85 27.50 8.12
CA LEU A 26 19.12 27.92 6.74
C LEU A 26 18.18 29.01 6.21
N GLN A 27 16.95 29.13 6.72
CA GLN A 27 15.96 30.07 6.18
C GLN A 27 15.71 31.28 7.09
N HIS A 28 15.91 31.17 8.41
CA HIS A 28 15.49 32.21 9.35
C HIS A 28 16.45 32.37 10.54
N SER A 29 17.66 32.89 10.27
CA SER A 29 18.70 33.14 11.28
C SER A 29 18.39 34.28 12.26
N GLU A 30 17.34 35.09 12.02
CA GLU A 30 17.06 36.32 12.79
C GLU A 30 15.66 36.36 13.46
N LEU A 31 14.87 35.28 13.38
CA LEU A 31 13.51 35.29 13.93
C LEU A 31 13.46 34.91 15.42
N ASP A 32 12.52 35.53 16.13
CA ASP A 32 12.22 35.26 17.53
C ASP A 32 11.51 33.89 17.69
N PHE A 33 11.71 33.23 18.84
CA PHE A 33 11.24 31.85 19.08
C PHE A 33 9.73 31.62 18.82
N PRO A 34 8.82 32.54 19.22
CA PRO A 34 7.39 32.40 18.97
C PRO A 34 7.02 32.41 17.48
N GLU A 35 7.77 33.15 16.67
CA GLU A 35 7.47 33.32 15.25
C GLU A 35 7.98 32.12 14.44
N ILE A 36 9.14 31.57 14.81
CA ILE A 36 9.66 30.29 14.29
C ILE A 36 8.63 29.17 14.53
N TYR A 37 8.09 29.07 15.74
CA TYR A 37 7.10 28.04 16.07
C TYR A 37 5.84 28.13 15.19
N LYS A 38 5.28 29.34 15.04
CA LYS A 38 4.11 29.56 14.18
C LYS A 38 4.40 29.21 12.73
N GLN A 39 5.58 29.53 12.21
CA GLN A 39 5.96 29.22 10.83
C GLN A 39 6.11 27.72 10.61
N ILE A 40 6.76 26.99 11.52
CA ILE A 40 6.88 25.52 11.44
C ILE A 40 5.49 24.89 11.41
N LEU A 41 4.57 25.32 12.29
CA LEU A 41 3.21 24.80 12.32
C LEU A 41 2.42 25.15 11.06
N ASN A 42 2.54 26.38 10.55
CA ASN A 42 1.89 26.78 9.31
C ASN A 42 2.42 26.02 8.11
N ALA A 43 3.74 25.85 7.99
CA ALA A 43 4.38 25.07 6.94
C ALA A 43 3.95 23.59 7.00
N ALA A 44 3.90 23.00 8.19
CA ALA A 44 3.42 21.63 8.37
C ALA A 44 1.91 21.49 8.03
N SER A 45 1.10 22.47 8.42
CA SER A 45 -0.36 22.41 8.26
C SER A 45 -0.81 22.76 6.85
N LYS A 46 -0.37 23.90 6.31
CA LYS A 46 -0.81 24.45 5.02
C LYS A 46 0.18 24.19 3.89
N GLY A 47 1.43 23.86 4.20
CA GLY A 47 2.52 23.73 3.23
C GLY A 47 3.25 25.05 3.00
N ASN A 48 4.37 24.98 2.30
CA ASN A 48 5.07 26.15 1.78
C ASN A 48 4.61 26.48 0.38
N SER A 49 4.79 27.75 -0.01
CA SER A 49 4.60 28.22 -1.37
C SER A 49 5.90 28.86 -1.83
N ILE A 50 6.53 28.29 -2.85
CA ILE A 50 7.75 28.80 -3.45
C ILE A 50 7.40 29.35 -4.82
N LYS A 51 7.85 30.58 -5.09
CA LYS A 51 7.85 31.15 -6.43
C LYS A 51 9.27 31.12 -6.97
N SER A 52 9.52 30.21 -7.89
CA SER A 52 10.79 30.02 -8.56
C SER A 52 10.66 30.37 -10.04
N GLN A 53 11.76 30.30 -10.78
CA GLN A 53 11.76 30.62 -12.21
C GLN A 53 11.19 29.47 -13.07
N SER A 54 11.09 28.27 -12.50
CA SER A 54 10.57 27.07 -13.17
C SER A 54 9.21 26.68 -12.57
N PRO A 55 8.14 26.65 -13.39
CA PRO A 55 6.82 26.19 -12.94
C PRO A 55 6.81 24.77 -12.38
N LEU A 56 7.73 23.92 -12.84
CA LEU A 56 7.84 22.52 -12.37
C LEU A 56 8.39 22.46 -10.94
N THR A 57 9.35 23.33 -10.60
CA THR A 57 9.90 23.44 -9.25
C THR A 57 8.83 23.94 -8.27
N ASP A 58 8.04 24.92 -8.70
CA ASP A 58 6.94 25.48 -7.90
C ASP A 58 5.87 24.42 -7.62
N ALA A 59 5.51 23.62 -8.63
CA ALA A 59 4.56 22.53 -8.49
C ALA A 59 5.05 21.39 -7.57
N LEU A 60 6.36 21.13 -7.52
CA LEU A 60 6.93 20.10 -6.65
C LEU A 60 7.10 20.57 -5.20
N LEU A 61 7.50 21.82 -5.00
CA LEU A 61 7.78 22.37 -3.66
C LEU A 61 6.56 23.00 -3.00
N SER A 62 5.49 23.30 -3.75
CA SER A 62 4.25 23.90 -3.25
C SER A 62 3.07 22.93 -3.24
N ARG A 63 3.30 21.70 -2.74
CA ARG A 63 2.30 20.62 -2.72
C ARG A 63 1.29 20.69 -1.56
N GLY A 64 1.37 21.74 -0.73
CA GLY A 64 0.55 21.87 0.46
C GLY A 64 1.11 21.11 1.67
N GLY A 65 0.39 21.18 2.79
CA GLY A 65 0.72 20.49 4.05
C GLY A 65 -0.33 19.45 4.41
N MET A 66 -0.45 19.11 5.70
CA MET A 66 -1.45 18.17 6.20
C MET A 66 -2.88 18.49 5.73
N ALA A 67 -3.23 19.77 5.59
CA ALA A 67 -4.54 20.20 5.12
C ALA A 67 -4.87 19.67 3.71
N SER A 68 -3.88 19.59 2.82
CA SER A 68 -4.05 19.06 1.46
C SER A 68 -4.29 17.55 1.44
N MET A 69 -3.89 16.85 2.51
CA MET A 69 -4.08 15.40 2.66
C MET A 69 -5.37 15.04 3.39
N LEU A 70 -6.06 16.00 4.03
CA LEU A 70 -7.30 15.73 4.78
C LEU A 70 -8.38 15.02 3.95
N PRO A 71 -8.64 15.37 2.67
CA PRO A 71 -9.61 14.63 1.86
C PRO A 71 -9.24 13.15 1.67
N THR A 72 -7.96 12.87 1.45
CA THR A 72 -7.44 11.49 1.34
C THR A 72 -7.58 10.75 2.67
N VAL A 73 -7.25 11.41 3.78
CA VAL A 73 -7.42 10.84 5.13
C VAL A 73 -8.89 10.51 5.42
N TRP A 74 -9.81 11.42 5.09
CA TRP A 74 -11.24 11.17 5.24
C TRP A 74 -11.72 9.99 4.42
N LEU A 75 -11.30 9.91 3.16
CA LEU A 75 -11.63 8.79 2.30
C LEU A 75 -11.09 7.47 2.89
N ILE A 76 -9.85 7.45 3.38
CA ILE A 76 -9.25 6.30 4.06
C ILE A 76 -10.07 5.89 5.30
N PHE A 77 -10.50 6.84 6.14
CA PHE A 77 -11.33 6.52 7.30
C PHE A 77 -12.68 5.91 6.88
N SER A 78 -13.39 6.53 5.93
CA SER A 78 -14.66 6.01 5.42
C SER A 78 -14.51 4.60 4.83
N ALA A 79 -13.45 4.40 4.05
CA ALA A 79 -13.00 3.12 3.50
C ALA A 79 -12.81 2.05 4.58
N MET A 80 -12.05 2.36 5.64
CA MET A 80 -11.79 1.44 6.74
C MET A 80 -13.05 1.07 7.52
N PHE A 81 -13.96 2.02 7.76
CA PHE A 81 -15.24 1.73 8.41
C PHE A 81 -16.10 0.77 7.57
N PHE A 82 -16.19 1.01 6.26
CA PHE A 82 -16.92 0.13 5.35
C PHE A 82 -16.31 -1.28 5.31
N ALA A 83 -14.99 -1.38 5.17
CA ALA A 83 -14.29 -2.65 5.14
C ALA A 83 -14.43 -3.43 6.46
N GLY A 84 -14.33 -2.74 7.60
CA GLY A 84 -14.57 -3.34 8.92
C GLY A 84 -16.00 -3.82 9.10
N ALA A 85 -17.00 -3.08 8.59
CA ALA A 85 -18.39 -3.51 8.61
C ALA A 85 -18.62 -4.78 7.78
N MET A 86 -18.03 -4.88 6.58
CA MET A 86 -18.13 -6.09 5.76
C MET A 86 -17.45 -7.31 6.39
N GLU A 87 -16.29 -7.12 7.02
CA GLU A 87 -15.57 -8.19 7.73
C GLU A 87 -16.38 -8.67 8.95
N GLY A 88 -16.94 -7.74 9.73
CA GLY A 88 -17.81 -8.04 10.87
C GLY A 88 -19.13 -8.70 10.49
N ALA A 89 -19.67 -8.39 9.31
CA ALA A 89 -20.89 -8.99 8.77
C ALA A 89 -20.67 -10.41 8.19
N GLY A 90 -19.43 -10.90 8.11
CA GLY A 90 -19.16 -12.23 7.55
C GLY A 90 -19.14 -12.30 6.02
N LEU A 91 -19.32 -11.16 5.33
CA LEU A 91 -19.47 -11.11 3.86
C LEU A 91 -18.20 -11.52 3.13
N ILE A 92 -17.05 -11.07 3.65
CA ILE A 92 -15.73 -11.40 3.09
C ILE A 92 -15.48 -12.91 3.15
N GLN A 93 -15.83 -13.55 4.26
CA GLN A 93 -15.63 -14.98 4.48
C GLN A 93 -16.58 -15.81 3.61
N GLU A 94 -17.81 -15.36 3.39
CA GLU A 94 -18.79 -16.06 2.56
C GLU A 94 -18.46 -15.99 1.07
N ILE A 95 -18.04 -14.82 0.56
CA ILE A 95 -17.51 -14.68 -0.80
C ILE A 95 -16.35 -15.66 -1.02
N THR A 96 -15.50 -15.80 -0.01
CA THR A 96 -14.28 -16.59 -0.16
C THR A 96 -14.50 -18.10 -0.02
N LYS A 97 -15.51 -18.56 0.73
CA LYS A 97 -15.94 -19.97 0.71
C LYS A 97 -16.36 -20.43 -0.69
N GLY A 98 -17.02 -19.56 -1.46
CA GLY A 98 -17.40 -19.85 -2.84
C GLY A 98 -16.19 -20.12 -3.74
N ILE A 99 -15.10 -19.37 -3.53
CA ILE A 99 -13.86 -19.49 -4.32
C ILE A 99 -13.11 -20.79 -3.98
N LEU A 100 -13.02 -21.14 -2.70
CA LEU A 100 -12.29 -22.33 -2.23
C LEU A 100 -12.84 -23.66 -2.80
N LYS A 101 -14.12 -23.72 -3.18
CA LYS A 101 -14.73 -24.93 -3.78
C LYS A 101 -14.05 -25.41 -5.07
N TYR A 102 -13.32 -24.53 -5.76
CA TYR A 102 -12.69 -24.82 -7.06
C TYR A 102 -11.16 -25.01 -6.98
N ALA A 103 -10.57 -24.88 -5.78
CA ALA A 103 -9.12 -24.90 -5.55
C ALA A 103 -8.56 -26.31 -5.26
N ASN A 104 -8.69 -27.25 -6.21
CA ASN A 104 -8.33 -28.67 -6.01
C ASN A 104 -6.93 -29.09 -6.49
N THR A 105 -6.13 -28.18 -7.07
CA THR A 105 -4.79 -28.47 -7.58
C THR A 105 -3.81 -27.37 -7.17
N ASP A 106 -2.50 -27.65 -7.12
CA ASP A 106 -1.48 -26.63 -6.81
C ASP A 106 -1.64 -25.36 -7.66
N ARG A 107 -1.89 -25.52 -8.97
CA ARG A 107 -2.08 -24.40 -9.90
C ARG A 107 -3.35 -23.62 -9.58
N SER A 108 -4.46 -24.32 -9.33
CA SER A 108 -5.73 -23.70 -8.96
C SER A 108 -5.65 -23.00 -7.60
N LEU A 109 -4.86 -23.55 -6.68
CA LEU A 109 -4.64 -23.01 -5.35
C LEU A 109 -3.86 -21.68 -5.40
N LEU A 110 -2.74 -21.63 -6.13
CA LEU A 110 -1.98 -20.39 -6.34
C LEU A 110 -2.80 -19.35 -7.12
N THR A 111 -3.48 -19.78 -8.18
CA THR A 111 -4.35 -18.91 -8.99
C THR A 111 -5.48 -18.35 -8.13
N GLY A 112 -6.10 -19.19 -7.30
CA GLY A 112 -7.13 -18.83 -6.34
C GLY A 112 -6.66 -17.78 -5.34
N THR A 113 -5.46 -17.95 -4.77
CA THR A 113 -4.86 -16.94 -3.89
C THR A 113 -4.71 -15.59 -4.59
N ILE A 114 -4.12 -15.58 -5.80
CA ILE A 114 -3.89 -14.34 -6.57
C ILE A 114 -5.22 -13.64 -6.87
N PHE A 115 -6.19 -14.35 -7.44
CA PHE A 115 -7.48 -13.76 -7.79
C PHE A 115 -8.27 -13.33 -6.56
N THR A 116 -8.20 -14.08 -5.45
CA THR A 116 -8.86 -13.70 -4.21
C THR A 116 -8.25 -12.43 -3.63
N SER A 117 -6.93 -12.30 -3.61
CA SER A 117 -6.25 -11.09 -3.15
C SER A 117 -6.55 -9.86 -4.02
N ILE A 118 -6.59 -10.02 -5.36
CA ILE A 118 -6.99 -8.93 -6.26
C ILE A 118 -8.45 -8.54 -6.04
N SER A 119 -9.35 -9.52 -5.97
CA SER A 119 -10.78 -9.29 -5.73
C SER A 119 -11.00 -8.62 -4.38
N ALA A 120 -10.26 -9.04 -3.36
CA ALA A 120 -10.28 -8.41 -2.05
C ALA A 120 -9.84 -6.94 -2.14
N ASN A 121 -8.83 -6.57 -2.93
CA ASN A 121 -8.49 -5.16 -3.16
C ASN A 121 -9.55 -4.37 -3.93
N LEU A 122 -10.29 -5.02 -4.85
CA LEU A 122 -11.35 -4.35 -5.61
C LEU A 122 -12.58 -4.06 -4.72
N ILE A 123 -12.88 -4.93 -3.76
CA ILE A 123 -14.05 -4.81 -2.89
C ILE A 123 -13.71 -4.09 -1.58
N SER A 124 -12.54 -4.38 -1.02
CA SER A 124 -12.01 -3.74 0.19
C SER A 124 -11.36 -2.42 -0.18
N SER A 125 -11.48 -1.46 0.73
CA SER A 125 -10.80 -0.19 0.60
C SER A 125 -9.43 -0.17 1.28
N ASP A 126 -8.98 -1.31 1.84
CA ASP A 126 -7.69 -1.42 2.52
C ASP A 126 -6.91 -2.69 2.11
N GLN A 127 -5.61 -2.51 1.87
CA GLN A 127 -4.67 -3.56 1.47
C GLN A 127 -4.53 -4.68 2.51
N TYR A 128 -4.65 -4.38 3.81
CA TYR A 128 -4.45 -5.36 4.89
C TYR A 128 -5.37 -6.56 4.72
N LEU A 129 -6.64 -6.34 4.38
CA LEU A 129 -7.61 -7.40 4.18
C LEU A 129 -7.27 -8.26 2.95
N SER A 130 -6.75 -7.64 1.88
CA SER A 130 -6.34 -8.36 0.66
C SER A 130 -5.17 -9.33 0.86
N ILE A 131 -4.39 -9.13 1.92
CA ILE A 131 -3.24 -9.96 2.26
C ILE A 131 -3.61 -10.94 3.38
N LEU A 132 -4.17 -10.43 4.48
CA LEU A 132 -4.41 -11.20 5.69
C LEU A 132 -5.50 -12.26 5.49
N VAL A 133 -6.62 -11.90 4.84
CA VAL A 133 -7.74 -12.83 4.67
C VAL A 133 -7.32 -13.99 3.76
N PRO A 134 -6.85 -13.77 2.52
CA PRO A 134 -6.42 -14.89 1.67
C PRO A 134 -5.25 -15.66 2.30
N GLY A 135 -4.34 -14.98 2.99
CA GLY A 135 -3.24 -15.62 3.72
C GLY A 135 -3.72 -16.59 4.79
N LYS A 136 -4.70 -16.22 5.61
CA LYS A 136 -5.28 -17.14 6.61
C LYS A 136 -6.09 -18.26 5.96
N MET A 137 -6.84 -17.92 4.91
CA MET A 137 -7.76 -18.85 4.25
C MET A 137 -7.05 -19.96 3.49
N PHE A 138 -6.02 -19.63 2.72
CA PHE A 138 -5.31 -20.60 1.90
C PHE A 138 -4.19 -21.33 2.66
N LYS A 139 -3.75 -20.84 3.84
CA LYS A 139 -2.66 -21.44 4.62
C LYS A 139 -2.79 -22.95 4.79
N LYS A 140 -3.95 -23.42 5.29
CA LYS A 140 -4.16 -24.85 5.54
C LYS A 140 -4.11 -25.66 4.25
N SER A 141 -4.70 -25.16 3.17
CA SER A 141 -4.70 -25.85 1.87
C SER A 141 -3.29 -25.95 1.27
N TYR A 142 -2.46 -24.91 1.41
CA TYR A 142 -1.04 -24.95 1.01
C TYR A 142 -0.25 -25.97 1.83
N GLU A 143 -0.54 -26.09 3.13
CA GLU A 143 0.08 -27.10 4.01
C GLU A 143 -0.34 -28.52 3.61
N GLU A 144 -1.62 -28.75 3.34
CA GLU A 144 -2.17 -30.04 2.88
C GLU A 144 -1.62 -30.46 1.50
N HIS A 145 -1.35 -29.51 0.61
CA HIS A 145 -0.70 -29.75 -0.69
C HIS A 145 0.83 -29.88 -0.61
N GLY A 146 1.40 -29.80 0.60
CA GLY A 146 2.84 -29.88 0.82
C GLY A 146 3.63 -28.76 0.14
N LEU A 147 3.04 -27.56 0.00
CA LEU A 147 3.71 -26.38 -0.56
C LEU A 147 4.51 -25.64 0.53
N ASP A 148 5.65 -25.06 0.15
CA ASP A 148 6.40 -24.18 1.05
C ASP A 148 5.58 -22.88 1.31
N PRO A 149 5.47 -22.41 2.57
CA PRO A 149 4.77 -21.16 2.91
C PRO A 149 5.25 -19.93 2.12
N LYS A 150 6.49 -19.96 1.60
CA LYS A 150 7.02 -18.92 0.69
C LYS A 150 6.17 -18.74 -0.56
N ASN A 151 5.56 -19.80 -1.09
CA ASN A 151 4.69 -19.70 -2.26
C ASN A 151 3.42 -18.90 -1.95
N LEU A 152 2.84 -19.09 -0.77
CA LEU A 152 1.69 -18.34 -0.30
C LEU A 152 2.06 -16.87 -0.09
N SER A 153 3.14 -16.62 0.68
CA SER A 153 3.63 -15.26 0.93
C SER A 153 3.92 -14.51 -0.37
N ARG A 154 4.57 -15.16 -1.34
CA ARG A 154 4.86 -14.55 -2.64
C ARG A 154 3.59 -14.24 -3.42
N ALA A 155 2.65 -15.20 -3.48
CA ALA A 155 1.39 -14.98 -4.19
C ALA A 155 0.61 -13.80 -3.60
N LEU A 156 0.59 -13.63 -2.27
CA LEU A 156 -0.05 -12.49 -1.61
C LEU A 156 0.64 -11.16 -1.92
N GLU A 157 1.97 -11.13 -1.93
CA GLU A 157 2.72 -9.91 -2.27
C GLU A 157 2.55 -9.51 -3.74
N ASP A 158 2.69 -10.48 -4.66
CA ASP A 158 2.56 -10.24 -6.10
C ASP A 158 1.15 -9.80 -6.52
N SER A 159 0.14 -10.03 -5.68
CA SER A 159 -1.26 -9.74 -5.97
C SER A 159 -1.84 -8.68 -5.04
N GLY A 160 -2.02 -9.00 -3.75
CA GLY A 160 -2.59 -8.11 -2.74
C GLY A 160 -1.78 -6.82 -2.55
N THR A 161 -0.46 -6.90 -2.43
CA THR A 161 0.35 -5.69 -2.26
C THR A 161 0.39 -4.87 -3.55
N MET A 162 0.64 -5.52 -4.69
CA MET A 162 0.85 -4.82 -5.96
C MET A 162 -0.42 -4.19 -6.53
N THR A 163 -1.59 -4.80 -6.36
CA THR A 163 -2.84 -4.29 -6.97
C THR A 163 -3.57 -3.24 -6.14
N SER A 164 -3.21 -3.07 -4.87
CA SER A 164 -3.85 -2.11 -3.96
C SER A 164 -3.81 -0.67 -4.49
N ALA A 165 -2.67 -0.23 -5.03
CA ALA A 165 -2.50 1.12 -5.57
C ALA A 165 -3.30 1.38 -6.87
N LEU A 166 -3.82 0.33 -7.51
CA LEU A 166 -4.56 0.42 -8.77
C LEU A 166 -6.07 0.66 -8.56
N VAL A 167 -6.54 0.58 -7.31
CA VAL A 167 -7.95 0.70 -6.97
C VAL A 167 -8.24 2.11 -6.45
N PRO A 168 -9.08 2.92 -7.12
CA PRO A 168 -9.29 4.33 -6.77
C PRO A 168 -9.76 4.58 -5.34
N TRP A 169 -10.60 3.70 -4.82
CA TRP A 169 -11.17 3.79 -3.47
C TRP A 169 -10.33 3.06 -2.42
N ASN A 170 -9.21 2.45 -2.79
CA ASN A 170 -8.29 1.86 -1.84
C ASN A 170 -7.36 2.93 -1.26
N THR A 171 -6.93 2.76 -0.01
CA THR A 171 -6.03 3.67 0.70
C THR A 171 -4.75 3.97 -0.09
N CYS A 172 -4.10 2.94 -0.64
CA CYS A 172 -2.87 3.11 -1.43
C CYS A 172 -3.13 3.85 -2.75
N GLY A 173 -4.24 3.54 -3.44
CA GLY A 173 -4.59 4.21 -4.69
C GLY A 173 -4.92 5.68 -4.48
N SER A 174 -5.66 5.99 -3.42
CA SER A 174 -6.01 7.36 -3.04
C SER A 174 -4.79 8.19 -2.64
N PHE A 175 -3.86 7.58 -1.89
CA PHE A 175 -2.60 8.23 -1.55
C PHE A 175 -1.75 8.50 -2.80
N MET A 176 -1.61 7.53 -3.70
CA MET A 176 -0.83 7.71 -4.94
C MET A 176 -1.46 8.75 -5.86
N ALA A 177 -2.79 8.78 -5.98
CA ALA A 177 -3.48 9.80 -6.75
C ALA A 177 -3.25 11.21 -6.19
N ALA A 178 -3.35 11.37 -4.87
CA ALA A 178 -3.06 12.64 -4.21
C ALA A 178 -1.58 13.05 -4.36
N ALA A 179 -0.66 12.09 -4.20
CA ALA A 179 0.77 12.32 -4.34
C ALA A 179 1.19 12.63 -5.77
N LEU A 180 0.56 12.05 -6.79
CA LEU A 180 0.87 12.34 -8.19
C LEU A 180 0.10 13.55 -8.72
N GLY A 181 -0.98 13.96 -8.04
CA GLY A 181 -1.86 15.04 -8.50
C GLY A 181 -2.75 14.62 -9.69
N VAL A 182 -2.87 13.32 -9.95
CA VAL A 182 -3.67 12.77 -11.06
C VAL A 182 -4.54 11.61 -10.56
N PRO A 183 -5.75 11.42 -11.12
CA PRO A 183 -6.59 10.27 -10.79
C PRO A 183 -5.88 8.93 -11.04
N VAL A 184 -6.28 7.88 -10.31
CA VAL A 184 -5.72 6.53 -10.46
C VAL A 184 -5.74 6.04 -11.91
N VAL A 185 -6.85 6.25 -12.62
CA VAL A 185 -7.02 5.85 -14.02
C VAL A 185 -5.93 6.44 -14.95
N VAL A 186 -5.39 7.60 -14.62
CA VAL A 186 -4.34 8.28 -15.40
C VAL A 186 -2.98 7.63 -15.19
N PHE A 187 -2.61 7.30 -13.94
CA PHE A 187 -1.30 6.68 -13.68
C PHE A 187 -1.30 5.15 -13.82
N LEU A 188 -2.48 4.51 -13.77
CA LEU A 188 -2.67 3.06 -13.88
C LEU A 188 -1.87 2.41 -15.03
N PRO A 189 -1.91 2.89 -16.29
CA PRO A 189 -1.16 2.26 -17.38
C PRO A 189 0.36 2.37 -17.22
N TYR A 190 0.85 3.33 -16.42
CA TYR A 190 2.27 3.53 -16.16
C TYR A 190 2.77 2.75 -14.94
N ALA A 191 1.86 2.16 -14.15
CA ALA A 191 2.19 1.31 -13.00
C ALA A 191 2.59 -0.11 -13.44
N ILE A 192 3.61 -0.20 -14.32
CA ILE A 192 4.02 -1.43 -15.00
C ILE A 192 4.33 -2.54 -13.99
N LEU A 193 5.06 -2.23 -12.90
CA LEU A 193 5.37 -3.21 -11.86
C LEU A 193 4.09 -3.80 -11.23
N ASN A 194 3.14 -2.94 -10.89
CA ASN A 194 1.88 -3.31 -10.25
C ASN A 194 1.00 -4.17 -11.17
N LEU A 195 1.02 -3.89 -12.48
CA LEU A 195 0.28 -4.64 -13.48
C LEU A 195 0.96 -5.96 -13.85
N CYS A 196 2.28 -5.97 -14.01
CA CYS A 196 3.03 -7.14 -14.45
C CYS A 196 3.23 -8.18 -13.34
N SER A 197 3.42 -7.77 -12.08
CA SER A 197 3.67 -8.69 -10.97
C SER A 197 2.61 -9.80 -10.84
N PRO A 198 1.29 -9.52 -10.80
CA PRO A 198 0.28 -10.58 -10.71
C PRO A 198 0.26 -11.48 -11.95
N ILE A 199 0.55 -10.93 -13.15
CA ILE A 199 0.64 -11.70 -14.40
C ILE A 199 1.82 -12.67 -14.33
N ILE A 200 3.00 -12.21 -13.90
CA ILE A 200 4.18 -13.05 -13.73
C ILE A 200 3.93 -14.13 -12.68
N SER A 201 3.24 -13.79 -11.60
CA SER A 201 2.88 -14.76 -10.55
C SER A 201 1.93 -15.84 -11.06
N LEU A 202 0.95 -15.47 -11.91
CA LEU A 202 0.06 -16.42 -12.61
C LEU A 202 0.84 -17.33 -13.56
N VAL A 203 1.77 -16.78 -14.33
CA VAL A 203 2.65 -17.58 -15.21
C VAL A 203 3.47 -18.57 -14.39
N CYS A 204 4.07 -18.14 -13.28
CA CYS A 204 4.80 -19.02 -12.36
C CYS A 204 3.90 -20.11 -11.76
N ALA A 205 2.66 -19.76 -11.38
CA ALA A 205 1.68 -20.70 -10.85
C ALA A 205 1.32 -21.79 -11.86
N TRP A 206 1.13 -21.45 -13.14
CA TRP A 206 0.73 -22.41 -14.18
C TRP A 206 1.88 -23.23 -14.72
N THR A 207 3.03 -22.62 -14.93
CA THR A 207 4.24 -23.31 -15.39
C THR A 207 4.87 -24.17 -14.29
N GLY A 208 4.54 -23.92 -13.02
CA GLY A 208 5.22 -24.52 -11.87
C GLY A 208 6.62 -23.94 -11.66
N TRP A 209 7.02 -22.93 -12.45
CA TRP A 209 8.33 -22.32 -12.34
C TRP A 209 8.46 -21.65 -10.98
N THR A 210 9.53 -21.97 -10.26
CA THR A 210 9.88 -21.48 -8.91
C THR A 210 8.93 -21.89 -7.76
N ILE A 211 7.95 -22.77 -7.99
CA ILE A 211 7.06 -23.29 -6.95
C ILE A 211 7.82 -24.30 -6.08
N ARG A 212 7.96 -24.01 -4.78
CA ARG A 212 8.70 -24.87 -3.84
C ARG A 212 7.77 -25.82 -3.10
N LYS A 213 8.11 -27.11 -3.06
CA LYS A 213 7.47 -28.06 -2.15
C LYS A 213 8.13 -27.98 -0.77
N LYS A 214 7.34 -28.19 0.27
CA LYS A 214 7.80 -28.24 1.66
C LYS A 214 8.80 -29.38 1.77
N ARG A 215 10.04 -29.06 2.14
CA ARG A 215 11.07 -30.08 2.39
C ARG A 215 10.65 -30.81 3.66
N ILE A 216 10.18 -32.04 3.53
CA ILE A 216 10.01 -32.94 4.68
C ILE A 216 11.43 -33.22 5.17
N GLY A 217 11.81 -32.61 6.29
CA GLY A 217 13.09 -32.90 6.93
C GLY A 217 13.05 -34.30 7.50
N THR A 218 14.02 -35.12 7.06
CA THR A 218 14.79 -36.00 7.94
C THR A 218 15.36 -35.22 9.11
#